data_AF-A0A7Y0MUM0-F1
#
_entry.id   AF-A0A7Y0MUM0-F1
#
_cell.length_a   1.000
_cell.length_b   1.000
_cell.length_c   1.000
_cell.angle_alpha   90.00
_cell.angle_beta   90.00
_cell.angle_gamma   90.00
#
_symmetry.space_group_name_H-M   'P 1'
#
loop_
_entity.id
_entity.type
_entity.pdbx_description
1 polymer ?
#
loop_
_entity_poly.entity_id
_entity_poly.type
_entity_poly.pdbx_seq_one_letter_code
_entity_poly.pdbx_strand_id
1 'polypeptide(L)'
;MKGRKPTKAEQIYGQAVIQRCGCIACDKLGHPNDWPEPLEYVEFHHSSEKGAVKPLAHFFGYGLCPVHHRGATGGNPIPEGEPVRHDPLGSRKQLFFNKVGTDLELVEYAWSKLPLEALDQIGELTGIWSFEELVREDAKQRNIFENINSNI
;
A
#
# COMPACT_ATOMS: atom_id res chain seq x y z
N MET A 1 11.58 -13.08 -0.87
CA MET A 1 12.24 -12.81 0.43
C MET A 1 11.22 -12.96 1.54
N LYS A 2 11.59 -13.55 2.69
CA LYS A 2 10.67 -13.69 3.82
C LYS A 2 10.50 -12.31 4.47
N GLY A 3 9.33 -11.69 4.29
CA GLY A 3 9.00 -10.44 4.95
C GLY A 3 8.98 -10.59 6.47
N ARG A 4 9.08 -9.47 7.20
CA ARG A 4 8.85 -9.48 8.65
C ARG A 4 7.39 -9.82 8.89
N LYS A 5 7.10 -10.58 9.95
CA LYS A 5 5.71 -10.78 10.39
C LYS A 5 5.11 -9.42 10.79
N PRO A 6 3.95 -9.01 10.23
CA PRO A 6 3.31 -7.75 10.60
C PRO A 6 2.90 -7.78 12.09
N THR A 7 3.02 -6.63 12.75
CA THR A 7 2.49 -6.42 14.11
C THR A 7 0.96 -6.46 14.10
N LYS A 8 0.33 -6.46 15.29
CA LYS A 8 -1.15 -6.43 15.37
C LYS A 8 -1.73 -5.19 14.68
N ALA A 9 -1.16 -4.00 14.92
CA ALA A 9 -1.63 -2.76 14.29
C ALA A 9 -1.43 -2.76 12.76
N GLU A 10 -0.32 -3.33 12.28
CA GLU A 10 -0.10 -3.50 10.84
C GLU A 10 -1.04 -4.51 10.18
N GLN A 11 -1.44 -5.56 10.92
CA GLN A 11 -2.46 -6.50 10.45
C GLN A 11 -3.83 -5.80 10.33
N ILE A 12 -4.19 -4.97 11.31
CA ILE A 12 -5.43 -4.17 11.29
C ILE A 12 -5.42 -3.24 10.07
N TYR A 13 -4.32 -2.52 9.84
CA TYR A 13 -4.15 -1.68 8.66
C TYR A 13 -4.30 -2.48 7.37
N GLY A 14 -3.57 -3.59 7.22
CA GLY A 14 -3.61 -4.42 6.02
C GLY A 14 -5.00 -4.97 5.71
N GLN A 15 -5.72 -5.41 6.74
CA GLN A 15 -7.11 -5.87 6.61
C GLN A 15 -8.05 -4.74 6.20
N ALA A 16 -7.96 -3.58 6.85
CA ALA A 16 -8.79 -2.42 6.52
C ALA A 16 -8.57 -1.97 5.07
N VAL A 17 -7.32 -1.91 4.63
CA VAL A 17 -6.96 -1.59 3.24
C VAL A 17 -7.59 -2.56 2.24
N ILE A 18 -7.45 -3.87 2.45
CA ILE A 18 -7.99 -4.88 1.53
C ILE A 18 -9.52 -4.85 1.53
N GLN A 19 -10.13 -4.87 2.71
CA GLN A 19 -11.57 -5.13 2.86
C GLN A 19 -12.44 -3.88 2.75
N ARG A 20 -11.87 -2.68 2.95
CA ARG A 20 -12.64 -1.43 3.01
C ARG A 20 -12.18 -0.40 1.99
N CYS A 21 -10.88 -0.31 1.73
CA CYS A 21 -10.37 0.64 0.72
C CYS A 21 -10.39 0.02 -0.70
N GLY A 22 -10.26 -1.29 -0.83
CA GLY A 22 -10.30 -1.99 -2.11
C GLY A 22 -9.11 -1.67 -3.01
N CYS A 23 -9.33 -1.66 -4.34
CA CYS A 23 -8.29 -1.28 -5.29
C CYS A 23 -8.21 0.25 -5.41
N ILE A 24 -7.15 0.84 -4.84
CA ILE A 24 -6.97 2.30 -4.89
C ILE A 24 -6.76 2.84 -6.31
N ALA A 25 -6.25 2.01 -7.22
CA ALA A 25 -6.05 2.39 -8.61
C ALA A 25 -7.39 2.51 -9.35
N CYS A 26 -8.31 1.57 -9.13
CA CYS A 26 -9.67 1.67 -9.68
C CYS A 26 -10.37 2.93 -9.17
N ASP A 27 -10.27 3.23 -7.87
CA ASP A 27 -10.85 4.45 -7.28
C ASP A 27 -10.25 5.72 -7.92
N LYS A 28 -8.92 5.84 -7.98
CA LYS A 28 -8.26 7.02 -8.60
C LYS A 28 -8.54 7.18 -10.09
N LEU A 29 -8.86 6.10 -10.81
CA LEU A 29 -9.27 6.16 -12.21
C LEU A 29 -10.77 6.47 -12.38
N GLY A 30 -11.52 6.66 -11.29
CA GLY A 30 -12.95 7.01 -11.33
C GLY A 30 -13.90 5.81 -11.36
N HIS A 31 -13.41 4.62 -11.01
CA HIS A 31 -14.17 3.37 -11.01
C HIS A 31 -14.14 2.71 -9.62
N PRO A 32 -14.68 3.36 -8.57
CA PRO A 32 -14.49 3.00 -7.16
C PRO A 32 -15.21 1.72 -6.71
N ASN A 33 -15.57 0.80 -7.61
CA ASN A 33 -16.04 -0.56 -7.30
C ASN A 33 -15.72 -1.55 -8.44
N ASP A 34 -14.88 -1.16 -9.41
CA ASP A 34 -14.55 -1.99 -10.58
C ASP A 34 -13.33 -2.87 -10.29
N TRP A 35 -13.42 -3.63 -9.21
CA TRP A 35 -12.46 -4.65 -8.84
C TRP A 35 -13.21 -5.96 -8.60
N PRO A 36 -12.55 -7.12 -8.79
CA PRO A 36 -13.22 -8.41 -8.70
C PRO A 36 -13.88 -8.62 -7.34
N GLU A 37 -15.16 -8.98 -7.36
CA GLU A 37 -15.88 -9.55 -6.22
C GLU A 37 -15.64 -11.06 -6.17
N PRO A 38 -15.44 -11.65 -4.98
CA PRO A 38 -15.30 -11.02 -3.66
C PRO A 38 -14.04 -10.14 -3.46
N LEU A 39 -14.14 -9.14 -2.58
CA LEU A 39 -13.04 -8.26 -2.12
C LEU A 39 -11.73 -8.99 -1.72
N GLU A 40 -11.79 -10.28 -1.41
CA GLU A 40 -10.63 -11.15 -1.16
C GLU A 40 -9.66 -11.24 -2.35
N TYR A 41 -10.08 -10.82 -3.54
CA TYR A 41 -9.22 -10.72 -4.71
C TYR A 41 -8.34 -9.46 -4.74
N VAL A 42 -8.57 -8.49 -3.84
CA VAL A 42 -7.66 -7.34 -3.67
C VAL A 42 -6.39 -7.79 -2.95
N GLU A 43 -5.26 -7.47 -3.54
CA GLU A 43 -3.94 -7.86 -3.08
C GLU A 43 -3.28 -6.70 -2.33
N PHE A 44 -2.61 -7.01 -1.22
CA PHE A 44 -1.83 -6.03 -0.47
C PHE A 44 -0.47 -5.79 -1.15
N HIS A 45 -0.31 -4.60 -1.73
CA HIS A 45 0.93 -4.13 -2.32
C HIS A 45 1.78 -3.42 -1.26
N HIS A 46 3.05 -3.78 -1.14
CA HIS A 46 4.01 -3.04 -0.31
C HIS A 46 4.70 -1.97 -1.16
N SER A 47 4.83 -0.75 -0.63
CA SER A 47 5.69 0.28 -1.24
C SER A 47 7.09 -0.28 -1.52
N SER A 48 7.58 -0.05 -2.73
CA SER A 48 8.92 -0.51 -3.14
C SER A 48 10.03 0.17 -2.35
N GLU A 49 9.81 1.38 -1.84
CA GLU A 49 10.79 2.13 -1.05
C GLU A 49 10.96 1.56 0.36
N LYS A 50 9.87 1.06 0.95
CA LYS A 50 9.85 0.50 2.31
C LYS A 50 10.06 -1.00 2.35
N GLY A 51 9.62 -1.70 1.32
CA GLY A 51 9.64 -3.16 1.26
C GLY A 51 8.73 -3.78 2.33
N ALA A 52 9.10 -4.96 2.83
CA ALA A 52 8.29 -5.73 3.77
C ALA A 52 9.05 -6.16 5.04
N VAL A 53 10.24 -5.61 5.27
CA VAL A 53 11.13 -6.06 6.36
C VAL A 53 11.32 -4.98 7.44
N LYS A 54 11.41 -3.71 7.03
CA LYS A 54 11.68 -2.61 7.95
C LYS A 54 10.55 -2.46 8.99
N PRO A 55 10.86 -1.87 10.16
CA PRO A 55 9.82 -1.38 11.06
C PRO A 55 8.80 -0.53 10.31
N LEU A 56 7.52 -0.63 10.71
CA LEU A 56 6.38 0.09 10.11
C LEU A 56 6.13 -0.19 8.61
N ALA A 57 6.92 -1.04 7.95
CA ALA A 57 6.86 -1.23 6.50
C ALA A 57 5.47 -1.62 5.98
N HIS A 58 4.67 -2.35 6.77
CA HIS A 58 3.33 -2.75 6.34
C HIS A 58 2.31 -1.61 6.43
N PHE A 59 2.59 -0.53 7.16
CA PHE A 59 1.77 0.69 7.08
C PHE A 59 1.99 1.48 5.78
N PHE A 60 3.05 1.18 5.04
CA PHE A 60 3.36 1.76 3.74
C PHE A 60 2.93 0.83 2.59
N GLY A 61 1.84 0.11 2.78
CA GLY A 61 1.22 -0.68 1.72
C GLY A 61 -0.18 -0.17 1.36
N TYR A 62 -0.72 -0.69 0.27
CA TYR A 62 -2.04 -0.31 -0.24
C TYR A 62 -2.68 -1.45 -1.05
N GLY A 63 -3.99 -1.40 -1.26
CA GLY A 63 -4.75 -2.46 -1.94
C GLY A 63 -4.77 -2.25 -3.45
N LEU A 64 -4.50 -3.31 -4.23
CA LEU A 64 -4.64 -3.31 -5.68
C LEU A 64 -5.37 -4.58 -6.14
N CYS A 65 -6.23 -4.46 -7.15
CA CYS A 65 -6.77 -5.64 -7.82
C CYS A 65 -5.65 -6.35 -8.63
N PRO A 66 -5.80 -7.63 -9.00
CA PRO A 66 -4.75 -8.38 -9.67
C PRO A 66 -4.34 -7.79 -11.03
N VAL A 67 -5.27 -7.11 -11.71
CA VAL A 67 -5.02 -6.38 -12.97
C VAL A 67 -4.09 -5.19 -12.72
N HIS A 68 -4.45 -4.27 -11.82
CA HIS A 68 -3.63 -3.11 -11.49
C HIS A 68 -2.33 -3.48 -10.77
N HIS A 69 -2.29 -4.58 -10.04
CA HIS A 69 -1.11 -5.03 -9.33
C HIS A 69 -0.06 -5.63 -10.28
N ARG A 70 -0.45 -6.64 -11.06
CA ARG A 70 0.48 -7.47 -11.86
C ARG A 70 -0.01 -7.80 -13.27
N GLY A 71 -1.09 -7.18 -13.73
CA GLY A 71 -1.68 -7.45 -15.04
C GLY A 71 -2.39 -8.79 -15.15
N ALA A 72 -2.84 -9.37 -14.03
CA ALA A 72 -3.50 -10.67 -14.02
C ALA A 72 -4.98 -10.55 -14.45
N THR A 73 -5.24 -10.87 -15.70
CA THR A 73 -6.53 -10.76 -16.40
C THR A 73 -7.24 -12.09 -16.65
N GLY A 74 -6.74 -13.19 -16.07
CA GLY A 74 -7.28 -14.53 -16.31
C GLY A 74 -7.06 -15.05 -17.74
N GLY A 75 -6.04 -14.53 -18.45
CA GLY A 75 -5.70 -14.93 -19.82
C GLY A 75 -6.23 -13.98 -20.90
N ASN A 76 -7.03 -12.97 -20.53
CA ASN A 76 -7.46 -11.94 -21.47
C ASN A 76 -6.35 -10.91 -21.73
N PRO A 77 -6.33 -10.23 -22.88
CA PRO A 77 -5.42 -9.10 -23.07
C PRO A 77 -5.68 -7.99 -22.03
N ILE A 78 -4.61 -7.38 -21.50
CA ILE A 78 -4.73 -6.16 -20.70
C ILE A 78 -5.17 -5.03 -21.64
N PRO A 79 -6.25 -4.28 -21.32
CA PRO A 79 -6.71 -3.18 -22.16
C PRO A 79 -5.59 -2.19 -22.51
N GLU A 80 -5.68 -1.60 -23.70
CA GLU A 80 -4.74 -0.57 -24.10
C GLU A 80 -4.86 0.64 -23.19
N GLY A 81 -3.71 1.15 -22.71
CA GLY A 81 -3.70 2.30 -21.81
C GLY A 81 -4.07 1.99 -20.35
N GLU A 82 -4.25 0.72 -19.99
CA GLU A 82 -4.45 0.28 -18.61
C GLU A 82 -3.14 0.38 -17.81
N PRO A 83 -3.13 1.10 -16.67
CA PRO A 83 -1.95 1.20 -15.83
C PRO A 83 -1.72 -0.08 -15.01
N VAL A 84 -0.47 -0.57 -14.95
CA VAL A 84 -0.12 -1.79 -14.19
C VAL A 84 1.14 -1.55 -13.36
N ARG A 85 1.05 -1.78 -12.05
CA ARG A 85 2.09 -1.45 -11.08
C ARG A 85 3.36 -2.30 -11.23
N HIS A 86 3.21 -3.61 -11.42
CA HIS A 86 4.30 -4.55 -11.70
C HIS A 86 4.18 -5.08 -13.13
N ASP A 87 4.19 -4.17 -14.11
CA ASP A 87 4.26 -4.56 -15.53
C ASP A 87 5.63 -5.21 -15.83
N PRO A 88 5.67 -6.48 -16.25
CA PRO A 88 6.93 -7.15 -16.61
C PRO A 88 7.63 -6.47 -17.80
N LEU A 89 6.89 -5.76 -18.66
CA LEU A 89 7.43 -5.07 -19.84
C LEU A 89 7.73 -3.58 -19.58
N GLY A 90 7.43 -3.07 -18.38
CA GLY A 90 7.77 -1.72 -17.91
C GLY A 90 6.93 -0.56 -18.46
N SER A 91 6.40 -0.65 -19.68
CA SER A 91 5.61 0.43 -20.32
C SER A 91 4.41 0.92 -19.49
N ARG A 92 3.66 -0.02 -18.88
CA ARG A 92 2.46 0.28 -18.08
C ARG A 92 2.79 0.68 -16.66
N LYS A 93 4.00 0.40 -16.18
CA LYS A 93 4.49 0.89 -14.88
C LYS A 93 4.65 2.40 -14.91
N GLN A 94 5.23 2.94 -15.98
CA GLN A 94 5.31 4.40 -16.13
C GLN A 94 3.91 5.02 -16.23
N LEU A 95 3.01 4.37 -16.97
CA LEU A 95 1.62 4.80 -17.08
C LEU A 95 0.90 4.80 -15.72
N PHE A 96 1.18 3.81 -14.89
CA PHE A 96 0.66 3.72 -13.52
C PHE A 96 1.06 4.92 -12.68
N PHE A 97 2.35 5.26 -12.63
CA PHE A 97 2.78 6.44 -11.89
C PHE A 97 2.18 7.74 -12.44
N ASN A 98 2.03 7.84 -13.76
CA ASN A 98 1.49 9.04 -14.39
C ASN A 98 -0.02 9.22 -14.15
N LYS A 99 -0.80 8.13 -14.15
CA LYS A 99 -2.27 8.19 -14.04
C LYS A 99 -2.80 7.99 -12.63
N VAL A 100 -2.11 7.16 -11.83
CA VAL A 100 -2.58 6.70 -10.51
C VAL A 100 -1.77 7.37 -9.40
N GLY A 101 -0.46 7.47 -9.56
CA GLY A 101 0.45 8.14 -8.63
C GLY A 101 1.56 7.23 -8.12
N THR A 102 2.48 7.83 -7.37
CA THR A 102 3.63 7.20 -6.73
C THR A 102 3.22 6.34 -5.54
N ASP A 103 4.09 5.42 -5.09
CA ASP A 103 3.78 4.56 -3.94
C ASP A 103 3.43 5.38 -2.69
N LEU A 104 4.11 6.51 -2.44
CA LEU A 104 3.85 7.33 -1.25
C LEU A 104 2.50 8.04 -1.30
N GLU A 105 2.16 8.65 -2.44
CA GLU A 105 0.84 9.29 -2.66
C GLU A 105 -0.30 8.27 -2.55
N LEU A 106 -0.03 7.02 -2.89
CA LEU A 106 -0.99 5.92 -2.82
C LEU A 106 -1.15 5.37 -1.40
N VAL A 107 -0.08 5.34 -0.61
CA VAL A 107 -0.16 5.06 0.83
C VAL A 107 -0.94 6.16 1.55
N GLU A 108 -0.62 7.43 1.30
CA GLU A 108 -1.34 8.56 1.88
C GLU A 108 -2.83 8.49 1.57
N TYR A 109 -3.18 8.22 0.32
CA TYR A 109 -4.55 8.03 -0.11
C TYR A 109 -5.22 6.84 0.61
N ALA A 110 -4.53 5.71 0.75
CA ALA A 110 -5.05 4.55 1.49
C ALA A 110 -5.33 4.90 2.96
N TRP A 111 -4.46 5.66 3.62
CA TRP A 111 -4.67 6.16 4.99
C TRP A 111 -5.90 7.07 5.09
N SER A 112 -6.10 7.96 4.12
CA SER A 112 -7.27 8.86 4.10
C SER A 112 -8.62 8.12 3.96
N LYS A 113 -8.59 6.87 3.52
CA LYS A 113 -9.77 6.01 3.30
C LYS A 113 -10.01 5.01 4.42
N LEU A 114 -9.14 4.95 5.42
CA LEU A 114 -9.30 3.99 6.51
C LEU A 114 -10.62 4.26 7.27
N PRO A 115 -11.36 3.21 7.66
CA PRO A 115 -12.49 3.37 8.55
C PRO A 115 -12.01 3.87 9.91
N LEU A 116 -12.81 4.73 10.55
CA LEU A 116 -12.48 5.32 11.86
C LEU A 116 -12.14 4.25 12.90
N GLU A 117 -12.87 3.13 12.93
CA GLU A 117 -12.60 2.00 13.83
C GLU A 117 -11.18 1.46 13.68
N ALA A 118 -10.66 1.34 12.45
CA ALA A 118 -9.30 0.84 12.22
C ALA A 118 -8.26 1.90 12.65
N LEU A 119 -8.51 3.17 12.36
CA LEU A 119 -7.67 4.28 12.80
C LEU A 119 -7.56 4.31 14.32
N ASP A 120 -8.69 4.19 15.02
CA ASP A 120 -8.73 4.20 16.49
C ASP A 120 -7.93 3.03 17.07
N GLN A 121 -8.13 1.81 16.57
CA GLN A 121 -7.37 0.65 17.03
C GLN A 121 -5.86 0.74 16.74
N ILE A 122 -5.48 1.30 15.58
CA ILE A 122 -4.07 1.53 15.24
C ILE A 122 -3.48 2.57 16.19
N GLY A 123 -4.19 3.68 16.41
CA GLY A 123 -3.79 4.78 17.29
C GLY A 123 -3.61 4.33 18.73
N GLU A 124 -4.55 3.56 19.28
CA GLU A 124 -4.44 3.01 20.65
C GLU A 124 -3.22 2.10 20.83
N LEU A 125 -2.86 1.33 19.79
CA LEU A 125 -1.75 0.38 19.85
C LEU A 125 -0.37 1.02 19.61
N THR A 126 -0.33 2.14 18.88
CA THR A 126 0.94 2.67 18.33
C THR A 126 1.19 4.14 18.63
N GLY A 127 0.14 4.90 18.99
CA GLY A 127 0.16 6.35 19.04
C GLY A 127 0.18 7.04 17.67
N ILE A 128 -0.07 6.29 16.58
CA ILE A 128 -0.12 6.81 15.20
C ILE A 128 -1.59 6.92 14.77
N TRP A 129 -2.08 8.14 14.62
CA TRP A 129 -3.47 8.47 14.28
C TRP A 129 -3.63 9.00 12.86
N SER A 130 -2.53 9.37 12.21
CA SER A 130 -2.54 9.88 10.84
C SER A 130 -1.33 9.45 10.02
N PHE A 131 -1.40 9.65 8.71
CA PHE A 131 -0.29 9.41 7.80
C PHE A 131 0.92 10.31 8.12
N GLU A 132 0.71 11.57 8.49
CA GLU A 132 1.78 12.49 8.88
C GLU A 132 2.52 12.00 10.12
N GLU A 133 1.80 11.44 11.08
CA GLU A 133 2.39 10.83 12.28
C GLU A 133 3.17 9.56 11.94
N LEU A 134 2.65 8.73 11.03
CA LEU A 134 3.38 7.56 10.51
C LEU A 134 4.71 7.99 9.89
N VAL A 135 4.71 8.99 9.00
CA VAL A 135 5.91 9.49 8.34
C VAL A 135 6.90 10.06 9.35
N ARG A 136 6.41 10.80 10.34
CA ARG A 136 7.23 11.33 11.43
C ARG A 136 7.88 10.21 12.24
N GLU A 137 7.12 9.17 12.60
CA GLU A 137 7.63 8.07 13.40
C GLU A 137 8.63 7.20 12.64
N ASP A 138 8.36 6.92 11.36
CA ASP A 138 9.31 6.24 10.48
C ASP A 138 10.61 7.03 10.29
N ALA A 139 10.55 8.36 10.18
CA ALA A 139 11.74 9.21 10.10
C ALA A 139 12.58 9.15 11.39
N LYS A 140 11.95 9.16 12.57
CA LYS A 140 12.68 8.98 13.85
C LYS A 140 13.41 7.65 13.90
N GLN A 141 12.75 6.57 13.47
CA GLN A 141 13.36 5.24 13.48
C GLN A 141 14.58 5.18 12.57
N ARG A 142 14.52 5.77 11.36
CA ARG A 142 15.68 5.88 10.47
C ARG A 142 16.86 6.58 11.14
N ASN A 143 16.63 7.72 11.79
CA ASN A 143 17.69 8.46 12.47
C ASN A 143 18.31 7.69 13.65
N ILE A 144 17.51 6.89 14.38
CA ILE A 144 18.03 6.03 15.45
C ILE A 144 18.95 4.94 14.86
N PHE A 145 18.55 4.28 13.78
CA PHE A 145 19.36 3.23 13.15
C PHE A 145 20.65 3.78 12.54
N GLU A 146 20.62 4.96 11.91
CA GLU A 146 21.83 5.62 11.39
C GLU A 146 22.79 6.00 12.52
N ASN A 147 22.28 6.54 13.63
CA ASN A 147 23.12 6.89 14.78
C ASN A 147 23.74 5.67 15.48
N ILE A 148 23.06 4.52 15.50
CA ILE A 148 23.63 3.28 16.05
C ILE A 148 24.74 2.77 15.13
N ASN A 149 24.53 2.78 13.80
CA ASN A 149 25.52 2.28 12.83
C ASN A 149 26.71 3.22 12.61
N SER A 150 26.60 4.49 13.02
CA SER A 150 27.69 5.48 12.95
C SER A 150 28.66 5.40 14.14
N ASN A 151 28.29 4.65 15.19
CA ASN A 151 29.06 4.49 16.43
C ASN A 151 29.70 3.09 16.56
N ILE A 152 29.82 2.36 15.46
CA ILE A 152 30.47 1.04 15.33
C ILE A 152 31.59 1.19 14.29
#